data_AF-A0A6L5EK66-F1
#
_entry.id   AF-A0A6L5EK66-F1
#
_cell.length_a   1.000
_cell.length_b   1.000
_cell.length_c   1.000
_cell.angle_alpha   90.00
_cell.angle_beta   90.00
_cell.angle_gamma   90.00
#
_symmetry.space_group_name_H-M   'P 1'
#
loop_
_entity.id
_entity.type
_entity.pdbx_description
1 polymer ?
#
loop_
_entity_poly.entity_id
_entity_poly.type
_entity_poly.pdbx_seq_one_letter_code
_entity_poly.pdbx_strand_id
1 'polypeptide(L)'
;MSSKISIGQLITFNTLFSYFTTPMENIINLQTKLQSAKVANNRLNEVYLVESEFQVQENPVHSHFLMGDIEFDDLSYKYGFGLDTLT
;
A
#
# COMPACT_ATOMS: atom_id res chain seq x y z
N MET A 1 24.43 58.98 3.74
CA MET A 1 25.25 58.05 4.54
C MET A 1 24.91 56.62 4.11
N SER A 2 25.90 55.84 3.71
CA SER A 2 25.68 54.48 3.19
C SER A 2 25.40 53.54 4.37
N SER A 3 24.15 53.08 4.49
CA SER A 3 23.75 52.06 5.46
C SER A 3 24.35 50.71 5.05
N LYS A 4 25.64 50.53 5.33
CA LYS A 4 26.35 49.28 5.09
C LYS A 4 25.99 48.28 6.20
N ILE A 5 25.59 47.08 5.79
CA ILE A 5 25.45 45.93 6.68
C ILE A 5 26.75 45.75 7.46
N SER A 6 26.65 45.58 8.78
CA SER A 6 27.78 45.16 9.61
C SER A 6 28.10 43.69 9.42
N ILE A 7 29.33 43.27 9.73
CA ILE A 7 29.76 41.87 9.65
C ILE A 7 28.85 40.97 10.50
N GLY A 8 28.46 41.42 11.70
CA GLY A 8 27.53 40.69 12.56
C GLY A 8 26.14 40.51 11.92
N GLN A 9 25.60 41.55 11.29
CA GLN A 9 24.32 41.45 10.57
C GLN A 9 24.39 40.50 9.38
N LEU A 10 25.51 40.45 8.65
CA LEU A 10 25.71 39.50 7.54
C LEU A 10 25.76 38.05 8.01
N ILE A 11 26.47 37.79 9.12
CA ILE A 11 26.55 36.46 9.74
C ILE A 11 25.15 36.03 10.19
N THR A 12 24.46 36.87 10.97
CA THR A 12 23.12 36.59 11.47
C THR A 12 22.14 36.34 10.32
N PHE A 13 22.21 37.11 9.23
CA PHE A 13 21.38 36.89 8.06
C PHE A 13 21.60 35.50 7.45
N ASN A 14 22.86 35.10 7.22
CA ASN A 14 23.17 33.78 6.66
C ASN A 14 22.74 32.64 7.59
N THR A 15 22.93 32.80 8.90
CA THR A 15 22.48 31.82 9.89
C THR A 15 20.97 31.66 9.88
N LEU A 16 20.21 32.76 9.91
CA LEU A 16 18.75 32.73 9.87
C LEU A 16 18.23 32.21 8.53
N PHE A 17 18.90 32.54 7.43
CA PHE A 17 18.57 32.02 6.12
C PHE A 17 18.68 30.50 6.09
N SER A 18 19.81 29.93 6.51
CA SER A 18 19.99 28.48 6.61
C SER A 18 19.03 27.84 7.61
N TYR A 19 18.82 28.47 8.77
CA TYR A 19 17.88 28.01 9.78
C TYR A 19 16.45 27.88 9.23
N PHE A 20 16.05 28.74 8.30
CA PHE A 20 14.74 28.71 7.68
C PHE A 20 14.66 27.78 6.46
N THR A 21 15.67 27.77 5.60
CA THR A 21 15.62 27.00 4.34
C THR A 21 15.82 25.51 4.53
N THR A 22 16.62 25.08 5.52
CA THR A 22 16.84 23.64 5.79
C THR A 22 15.56 22.89 6.18
N PRO A 23 14.71 23.39 7.11
CA PRO A 23 13.41 22.77 7.38
C PRO A 23 12.48 22.74 6.16
N MET A 24 12.50 23.76 5.30
CA MET A 24 11.70 23.76 4.07
C MET A 24 12.11 22.64 3.12
N GLU A 25 13.42 22.44 2.93
CA GLU A 25 13.95 21.33 2.12
C GLU A 25 13.50 19.97 2.68
N ASN A 26 13.56 19.81 4.01
CA ASN A 26 13.10 18.59 4.69
C ASN A 26 11.60 18.32 4.46
N ILE A 27 10.76 19.36 4.49
CA ILE A 27 9.31 19.23 4.21
C ILE A 27 9.06 18.82 2.76
N ILE A 28 9.78 19.42 1.80
CA ILE A 28 9.68 19.06 0.39
C ILE A 28 10.07 17.59 0.18
N ASN A 29 11.17 17.16 0.80
CA ASN A 29 11.65 15.77 0.72
C ASN A 29 10.72 14.78 1.44
N LEU A 30 9.92 15.23 2.41
CA LEU A 30 8.93 14.40 3.10
C LEU A 30 7.69 14.13 2.23
N GLN A 31 7.38 15.00 1.28
CA GLN A 31 6.16 14.92 0.45
C GLN A 31 6.01 13.58 -0.26
N THR A 32 7.07 13.11 -0.92
CA THR A 32 7.04 11.84 -1.68
C THR A 32 6.85 10.65 -0.75
N LYS A 33 7.50 10.65 0.43
CA LYS A 33 7.34 9.60 1.45
C LYS A 33 5.91 9.51 1.97
N LEU A 34 5.27 10.65 2.24
CA LEU A 34 3.88 10.69 2.69
C LEU A 34 2.92 10.18 1.60
N GLN A 35 3.17 10.52 0.33
CA GLN A 35 2.37 10.00 -0.78
C GLN A 35 2.49 8.47 -0.90
N SER A 36 3.71 7.93 -0.85
CA SER A 36 3.93 6.48 -0.86
C SER A 36 3.26 5.79 0.33
N ALA A 37 3.39 6.36 1.54
CA ALA A 37 2.74 5.84 2.73
C ALA A 37 1.21 5.84 2.60
N LYS A 38 0.63 6.90 2.01
CA LYS A 38 -0.81 6.99 1.75
C LYS A 38 -1.29 5.89 0.81
N VAL A 39 -0.59 5.66 -0.30
CA VAL A 39 -0.93 4.60 -1.27
C VAL A 39 -0.80 3.22 -0.63
N ALA A 40 0.27 2.96 0.13
CA ALA A 40 0.46 1.70 0.84
C ALA A 40 -0.64 1.46 1.88
N ASN A 41 -1.03 2.48 2.64
CA ASN A 41 -2.11 2.39 3.61
C ASN A 41 -3.46 2.07 2.95
N ASN A 42 -3.77 2.70 1.80
CA ASN A 42 -4.96 2.36 1.02
C ASN A 42 -4.97 0.89 0.63
N ARG A 43 -3.85 0.36 0.12
CA ARG A 43 -3.74 -1.05 -0.27
C ARG A 43 -3.87 -2.01 0.91
N LEU A 44 -3.31 -1.65 2.06
CA LEU A 44 -3.46 -2.43 3.28
C LEU A 44 -4.93 -2.53 3.69
N ASN A 45 -5.68 -1.42 3.63
CA ASN A 45 -7.11 -1.43 3.92
C ASN A 45 -7.90 -2.27 2.89
N GLU A 46 -7.56 -2.19 1.60
CA GLU A 46 -8.18 -3.04 0.57
C GLU A 46 -8.01 -4.53 0.88
N VAL A 47 -6.79 -4.98 1.19
CA VAL A 47 -6.52 -6.39 1.49
C VAL A 47 -7.14 -6.81 2.82
N TYR A 48 -7.15 -5.94 3.82
CA TYR A 48 -7.70 -6.23 5.15
C TYR A 48 -9.23 -6.46 5.12
N LEU A 49 -9.95 -5.74 4.26
CA LEU A 49 -11.41 -5.84 4.16
C LEU A 49 -11.89 -6.96 3.23
N VAL A 50 -11.00 -7.63 2.51
CA VAL A 50 -11.36 -8.75 1.62
C VAL A 50 -11.61 -9.99 2.48
N GLU A 51 -12.81 -10.56 2.36
CA GLU A 51 -13.16 -11.83 2.99
C GLU A 51 -12.34 -12.97 2.37
N SER A 52 -11.94 -13.94 3.18
CA SER A 52 -11.16 -15.09 2.69
C SER A 52 -12.07 -16.05 1.92
N GLU A 53 -11.67 -16.39 0.70
CA GLU A 53 -12.33 -17.39 -0.15
C GLU A 53 -12.39 -18.79 0.49
N PHE A 54 -11.54 -19.04 1.50
CA PHE A 54 -11.46 -20.30 2.23
C PHE A 54 -12.30 -20.33 3.52
N GLN A 55 -13.14 -19.32 3.77
CA GLN A 55 -14.01 -19.32 4.97
C GLN A 55 -15.17 -20.31 4.91
N VAL A 56 -15.37 -21.01 3.78
CA VAL A 56 -16.31 -22.12 3.72
C VAL A 56 -15.78 -23.23 4.62
N GLN A 57 -16.52 -23.46 5.69
CA GLN A 57 -16.28 -24.42 6.75
C GLN A 57 -15.72 -25.73 6.17
N GLU A 58 -14.45 -26.02 6.46
CA GLU A 58 -13.90 -27.35 6.25
C GLU A 58 -14.73 -28.29 7.14
N ASN A 59 -15.68 -29.00 6.54
CA ASN A 59 -15.99 -30.33 7.00
C ASN A 59 -14.82 -31.17 6.52
N PRO A 60 -13.83 -31.51 7.36
CA PRO A 60 -12.73 -32.35 6.93
C PRO A 60 -13.32 -33.69 6.51
N VAL A 61 -13.44 -33.91 5.21
CA VAL A 61 -13.85 -35.19 4.66
C VAL A 61 -12.75 -36.17 5.05
N HIS A 62 -13.05 -37.09 5.95
CA HIS A 62 -12.09 -38.10 6.40
C HIS A 62 -11.59 -38.87 5.18
N SER A 63 -10.27 -38.97 5.02
CA SER A 63 -9.60 -39.61 3.87
C SER A 63 -10.04 -41.04 3.60
N HIS A 64 -10.64 -41.71 4.58
CA HIS A 64 -11.22 -43.03 4.45
C HIS A 64 -12.42 -43.10 3.48
N PHE A 65 -13.10 -41.98 3.22
CA PHE A 65 -14.20 -41.87 2.25
C PHE A 65 -13.74 -41.57 0.82
N LEU A 66 -12.43 -41.38 0.59
CA LEU A 66 -11.86 -41.02 -0.72
C LEU A 66 -11.30 -42.24 -1.48
N MET A 67 -11.65 -43.46 -1.08
CA MET A 67 -11.29 -44.68 -1.80
C MET A 67 -12.31 -44.99 -2.89
N GLY A 68 -11.96 -44.77 -4.15
CA GLY A 68 -12.80 -45.02 -5.32
C GLY A 68 -12.33 -44.22 -6.54
N ASP A 69 -13.02 -44.37 -7.66
CA ASP A 69 -12.78 -43.57 -8.86
C ASP A 69 -13.39 -42.16 -8.69
N ILE A 70 -12.75 -41.15 -9.27
CA ILE A 70 -13.27 -39.78 -9.28
C ILE A 70 -14.18 -39.64 -10.50
N GLU A 71 -15.48 -39.50 -10.26
CA GLU A 71 -16.48 -39.25 -11.29
C GLU A 71 -16.94 -37.78 -11.26
N PHE A 72 -17.10 -37.20 -12.43
CA PHE A 72 -17.67 -35.88 -12.63
C PHE A 72 -18.95 -36.04 -13.43
N ASP A 73 -20.05 -35.45 -12.95
CA ASP A 73 -21.34 -35.47 -13.62
C ASP A 73 -21.85 -34.03 -13.75
N ASP A 74 -22.21 -33.62 -14.98
CA ASP A 74 -22.72 -32.28 -15.32
C ASP A 74 -21.93 -31.09 -14.71
N LEU A 75 -20.58 -31.16 -14.76
CA LEU A 75 -19.72 -30.12 -14.19
C LEU A 75 -19.65 -28.88 -15.10
N SER A 76 -20.26 -27.78 -14.65
CA SER A 76 -20.08 -26.45 -15.25
C SER A 76 -19.30 -25.51 -14.32
N TYR A 77 -18.29 -24.84 -14.86
CA TYR A 77 -17.47 -23.88 -14.10
C TYR A 77 -17.01 -22.69 -14.97
N LYS A 78 -16.90 -21.52 -14.36
CA LYS A 78 -16.28 -20.33 -14.96
C LYS A 78 -15.54 -19.49 -13.92
N TYR A 79 -14.47 -18.82 -14.35
CA TYR A 79 -13.77 -17.84 -13.53
C TYR A 79 -14.50 -16.49 -13.55
N GLY A 80 -15.06 -16.05 -12.42
CA GLY A 80 -15.66 -14.73 -12.26
C GLY A 80 -16.72 -14.41 -13.34
N PHE A 81 -16.49 -13.34 -14.11
CA PHE A 81 -17.37 -12.92 -15.22
C PHE A 81 -16.93 -13.46 -16.59
N GLY A 82 -16.01 -14.42 -16.63
CA GLY A 82 -15.49 -15.02 -17.86
C GLY A 82 -16.47 -15.97 -18.55
N LEU A 83 -16.04 -16.46 -19.72
CA LEU A 83 -16.73 -17.53 -20.45
C LEU A 83 -16.66 -18.86 -19.67
N ASP A 84 -17.60 -19.75 -19.96
CA ASP A 84 -17.63 -21.08 -19.36
C ASP A 84 -16.32 -21.82 -19.67
N THR A 85 -15.65 -22.25 -18.62
CA THR A 85 -14.33 -22.90 -18.66
C THR A 85 -14.46 -24.42 -18.65
N LEU A 86 -15.43 -24.93 -17.91
CA LEU A 86 -15.86 -26.33 -17.97
C LEU A 86 -17.35 -26.33 -18.32
N THR A 87 -17.71 -27.19 -19.27
CA THR A 87 -19.06 -27.43 -19.79
C THR A 87 -19.21 -28.89 -20.10
#